data_AF-F4G136-F1
#
_entry.id   AF-F4G136-F1
#
_cell.length_a   1.000
_cell.length_b   1.000
_cell.length_c   1.000
_cell.angle_alpha   90.00
_cell.angle_beta   90.00
_cell.angle_gamma   90.00
#
_symmetry.space_group_name_H-M   'P 1'
#
loop_
_entity.id
_entity.type
_entity.pdbx_description
1 polymer ?
#
loop_
_entity_poly.entity_id
_entity_poly.type
_entity_poly.pdbx_seq_one_letter_code
_entity_poly.pdbx_strand_id
1 'polypeptide(L)' 'MEFISEAEVTNNKKVIRYFYRCPACGTKITDSQIALERNEKELVIKIRK' A
#
# COMPACT_ATOMS: atom_id res chain seq x y z
N MET A 1 5.15 -12.58 -13.08
CA MET A 1 4.25 -11.64 -12.38
C MET A 1 5.04 -10.38 -12.11
N GLU A 2 4.45 -9.22 -12.35
CA GLU A 2 5.08 -7.94 -12.02
C GLU A 2 4.70 -7.55 -10.60
N PHE A 3 5.67 -7.17 -9.78
CA PHE A 3 5.42 -6.63 -8.45
C PHE A 3 5.27 -5.12 -8.55
N ILE A 4 4.12 -4.61 -8.12
CA ILE A 4 3.77 -3.19 -8.25
C ILE A 4 3.48 -2.63 -6.86
N SER A 5 3.93 -1.40 -6.63
CA SER A 5 3.57 -0.61 -5.45
C SER A 5 2.80 0.64 -5.87
N GLU A 6 1.61 0.83 -5.31
CA GLU A 6 0.84 2.07 -5.43
C GLU A 6 0.87 2.81 -4.09
N ALA A 7 1.19 4.11 -4.12
CA ALA A 7 1.20 4.96 -2.94
C ALA A 7 0.13 6.05 -3.08
N GLU A 8 -0.75 6.12 -2.09
CA GLU A 8 -1.78 7.13 -1.95
C GLU A 8 -1.44 8.02 -0.75
N VAL A 9 -1.33 9.33 -0.96
CA VAL A 9 -1.00 10.29 0.08
C VAL A 9 -2.13 11.29 0.21
N THR A 10 -2.65 11.45 1.41
CA THR A 10 -3.74 12.39 1.73
C THR A 10 -3.42 13.10 3.02
N ASN A 11 -3.03 14.38 2.97
CA ASN A 11 -2.58 15.19 4.12
C ASN A 11 -1.70 14.41 5.12
N ASN A 12 -2.32 13.83 6.16
CA ASN A 12 -1.66 13.13 7.25
C ASN A 12 -1.67 11.60 7.14
N LYS A 13 -2.21 11.05 6.05
CA LYS A 13 -2.30 9.61 5.83
C LYS A 13 -1.55 9.23 4.57
N LYS A 14 -0.75 8.16 4.65
CA LYS A 14 -0.08 7.55 3.49
C LYS A 14 -0.42 6.07 3.47
N VAL A 15 -0.98 5.57 2.37
CA VAL A 15 -1.26 4.15 2.19
C VAL A 15 -0.42 3.65 1.03
N ILE A 16 0.39 2.62 1.29
CA ILE A 16 1.17 1.91 0.28
C ILE A 16 0.54 0.54 0.12
N ARG A 17 0.15 0.20 -1.11
CA ARG A 17 -0.44 -1.08 -1.48
C ARG A 17 0.55 -1.82 -2.39
N TYR A 18 0.86 -3.04 -2.02
CA TYR A 18 1.68 -3.96 -2.80
C TYR A 18 0.79 -5.01 -3.42
N PHE A 19 0.95 -5.24 -4.71
CA PHE A 19 0.20 -6.27 -5.42
C PHE A 19 1.03 -6.84 -6.56
N TYR A 20 0.75 -8.09 -6.90
CA TYR A 20 1.26 -8.74 -8.09
C TYR A 20 0.28 -8.54 -9.23
N ARG A 21 0.77 -8.10 -10.39
CA ARG A 21 -0.01 -8.03 -11.62
C ARG A 21 0.36 -9.18 -12.55
N CYS A 22 -0.65 -9.94 -12.99
CA CYS A 22 -0.47 -10.93 -14.04
C CYS A 22 -0.33 -10.22 -15.39
N PRO A 23 0.79 -10.40 -16.13
CA PRO A 23 0.98 -9.76 -17.43
C PRO A 23 0.08 -10.34 -18.53
N ALA A 24 -0.41 -11.57 -18.39
CA ALA A 24 -1.23 -12.24 -19.41
C ALA A 24 -2.72 -11.85 -19.32
N CYS A 25 -3.28 -11.75 -18.10
CA CYS A 25 -4.71 -11.49 -17.90
C CYS A 25 -5.01 -10.20 -17.10
N GLY A 26 -3.99 -9.51 -16.59
CA GLY A 26 -4.16 -8.26 -15.85
C GLY A 26 -4.64 -8.41 -14.41
N THR A 27 -4.92 -9.63 -13.93
CA THR A 27 -5.33 -9.88 -12.54
C THR A 27 -4.35 -9.25 -11.55
N LYS A 28 -4.88 -8.47 -10.60
CA LYS A 28 -4.14 -7.92 -9.46
C LYS A 28 -4.35 -8.84 -8.25
N ILE A 29 -3.26 -9.31 -7.65
CA ILE A 29 -3.27 -10.12 -6.43
C ILE A 29 -2.67 -9.25 -5.33
N THR A 30 -3.48 -8.87 -4.35
CA THR A 30 -3.02 -8.07 -3.20
C THR A 30 -2.06 -8.91 -2.35
N ASP A 31 -0.91 -8.33 -2.02
CA ASP A 31 0.12 -8.99 -1.20
C ASP A 31 0.21 -8.36 0.19
N SER A 32 0.43 -7.06 0.26
CA SER A 32 0.59 -6.37 1.53
C SER A 32 0.17 -4.91 1.45
N GLN A 33 -0.21 -4.35 2.58
CA GLN A 33 -0.61 -2.95 2.71
C GLN A 33 0.05 -2.33 3.93
N ILE A 34 0.69 -1.19 3.72
CA ILE A 34 1.25 -0.36 4.78
C ILE A 34 0.43 0.93 4.84
N ALA A 35 -0.18 1.22 5.98
CA ALA A 35 -0.84 2.49 6.23
C ALA A 35 -0.08 3.27 7.31
N LEU A 36 0.32 4.49 6.98
CA LEU A 36 0.89 5.46 7.89
C LEU A 36 -0.14 6.54 8.17
N GLU A 37 -0.28 6.89 9.44
CA GLU A 37 -1.19 7.91 9.92
C GLU A 37 -0.42 8.79 10.90
N ARG A 38 -0.19 10.05 10.53
CA ARG A 38 0.58 11.01 11.31
C ARG A 38 -0.38 11.90 12.10
N ASN A 39 -0.34 11.77 13.41
CA ASN A 39 -0.96 12.68 14.35
C ASN A 39 0.06 13.73 14.82
N GLU A 40 -0.39 14.77 15.52
CA GLU A 40 0.45 15.92 15.92
C GLU A 40 1.72 15.53 16.70
N LYS A 41 1.71 14.38 17.39
CA LYS A 41 2.84 13.88 18.19
C LYS A 41 3.26 12.45 17.89
N GLU A 42 2.52 11.75 17.04
CA GLU A 42 2.68 10.30 16.87
C GLU A 42 2.58 9.90 15.39
N LEU A 43 3.38 8.91 15.01
CA LEU A 43 3.29 8.27 13.71
C LEU A 43 2.84 6.82 13.92
N VAL A 44 1.61 6.52 13.52
CA VAL A 44 1.05 5.17 13.58
C VAL A 44 1.32 4.46 12.26
N ILE A 45 2.02 3.33 12.31
CA ILE A 45 2.30 2.48 11.14
C ILE A 45 1.54 1.17 11.31
N LYS A 46 0.60 0.90 10.41
CA LYS A 46 -0.22 -0.32 10.36
C LYS A 46 0.23 -1.16 9.17
N ILE A 47 0.74 -2.36 9.42
CA ILE A 47 1.15 -3.32 8.38
C ILE A 47 0.12 -4.45 8.33
N ARG A 48 -0.41 -4.72 7.14
CA ARG A 48 -1.31 -5.85 6.87
C ARG A 48 -0.70 -6.70 5.75
N LYS A 49 -0.63 -8.01 5.99
CA LYS A 49 -0.33 -9.05 5.00
C LYS A 49 -1.63 -9.77 4.65
#